data_AF-A0A7N0TXJ2-F1
#
_entry.id   AF-A0A7N0TXJ2-F1
#
_cell.length_a   1.000
_cell.length_b   1.000
_cell.length_c   1.000
_cell.angle_alpha   90.00
_cell.angle_beta   90.00
_cell.angle_gamma   90.00
#
_symmetry.space_group_name_H-M   'P 1'
#
loop_
_entity.id
_entity.type
_entity.pdbx_description
1 polymer ?
#
loop_
_entity_poly.entity_id
_entity_poly.type
_entity_poly.pdbx_seq_one_letter_code
_entity_poly.pdbx_strand_id
1 'polypeptide(L)'
;MYKMLEKVEQSVYALLRTRDMAVSRYKEFGIPTDWLQDSGVVGKIKLSSVQLAKKYMKRVATELDALTGPEKEPNREFIVLQGVRFAFRVHQFAGGFDAESMKAFEELRSRIGSGGGTQGGEGNKTEAI
;
A
#
# COMPACT_ATOMS: atom_id res chain seq x y z
N MET A 1 -11.33 0.21 -6.11
CA MET A 1 -9.90 -0.10 -6.34
C MET A 1 -9.50 -1.42 -5.65
N TYR A 2 -9.79 -1.61 -4.36
CA TYR A 2 -9.47 -2.83 -3.59
C TYR A 2 -9.91 -4.16 -4.20
N LYS A 3 -11.14 -4.25 -4.73
CA LYS A 3 -11.68 -5.50 -5.29
C LYS A 3 -10.82 -6.11 -6.41
N MET A 4 -10.11 -5.29 -7.19
CA MET A 4 -9.22 -5.81 -8.24
C MET A 4 -7.90 -6.32 -7.68
N LEU A 5 -7.31 -5.62 -6.71
CA LEU A 5 -6.10 -6.06 -6.02
C LEU A 5 -6.33 -7.40 -5.31
N GLU A 6 -7.44 -7.54 -4.60
CA GLU A 6 -7.81 -8.79 -3.91
C GLU A 6 -7.94 -9.96 -4.90
N LYS A 7 -8.59 -9.75 -6.06
CA LYS A 7 -8.69 -10.78 -7.10
C LYS A 7 -7.35 -11.18 -7.69
N VAL A 8 -6.47 -10.20 -7.95
CA VAL A 8 -5.10 -10.46 -8.44
C VAL A 8 -4.32 -11.26 -7.41
N GLU A 9 -4.37 -10.84 -6.14
CA GLU A 9 -3.69 -11.50 -5.04
C GLU A 9 -4.16 -12.95 -4.85
N GLN A 10 -5.48 -13.17 -4.82
CA GLN A 10 -6.07 -14.51 -4.73
C GLN A 10 -5.66 -15.39 -5.91
N SER A 11 -5.66 -14.85 -7.13
CA SER A 11 -5.29 -15.59 -8.34
C SER A 11 -3.81 -15.98 -8.32
N VAL A 12 -2.94 -15.06 -7.89
CA VAL A 12 -1.50 -15.32 -7.76
C VAL A 12 -1.24 -16.37 -6.68
N TYR A 13 -1.88 -16.29 -5.51
CA TYR A 13 -1.71 -17.31 -4.48
C TYR A 13 -2.24 -18.69 -4.89
N ALA A 14 -3.36 -18.75 -5.60
CA ALA A 14 -3.89 -20.00 -6.14
C ALA A 14 -2.91 -20.62 -7.15
N LEU A 15 -2.35 -19.81 -8.06
CA LEU A 15 -1.35 -20.24 -9.03
C LEU A 15 -0.11 -20.82 -8.35
N LEU A 16 0.47 -20.08 -7.39
CA LEU A 16 1.67 -20.49 -6.67
C LEU A 16 1.44 -21.80 -5.92
N ARG A 17 0.32 -21.93 -5.21
CA ARG A 17 -0.02 -23.15 -4.47
C ARG A 17 -0.14 -24.37 -5.39
N THR A 18 -0.86 -24.23 -6.51
CA THR A 18 -1.01 -25.33 -7.48
C THR A 18 0.33 -25.73 -8.08
N ARG A 19 1.17 -24.75 -8.44
CA ARG A 19 2.52 -25.00 -8.95
C ARG A 19 3.36 -25.76 -7.91
N ASP A 20 3.41 -25.28 -6.67
CA ASP A 20 4.25 -25.88 -5.63
C ASP A 20 3.81 -27.31 -5.31
N MET A 21 2.50 -27.57 -5.29
CA MET A 21 1.94 -28.92 -5.18
C MET A 21 2.34 -29.83 -6.35
N ALA A 22 2.26 -29.34 -7.59
CA ALA A 22 2.65 -30.10 -8.77
C ALA A 22 4.16 -30.40 -8.79
N VAL A 23 4.98 -29.40 -8.47
CA VAL A 23 6.44 -29.52 -8.37
C VAL A 23 6.83 -30.59 -7.34
N SER A 24 6.19 -30.61 -6.17
CA SER A 24 6.45 -31.63 -5.14
C SER A 24 6.21 -33.04 -5.68
N ARG A 25 5.04 -33.28 -6.30
CA ARG A 25 4.70 -34.61 -6.85
C ARG A 25 5.61 -35.01 -7.99
N TYR A 26 5.93 -34.09 -8.90
CA TYR A 26 6.76 -34.40 -10.07
C TYR A 26 8.19 -34.76 -9.67
N LYS A 27 8.73 -34.11 -8.63
CA LYS A 27 10.03 -34.48 -8.07
C LYS A 27 10.05 -35.91 -7.51
N GLU A 28 8.97 -36.38 -6.89
CA GLU A 28 8.84 -37.76 -6.40
C GLU A 28 8.96 -38.80 -7.53
N PHE A 29 8.53 -38.45 -8.75
CA PHE A 29 8.62 -39.30 -9.94
C PHE A 29 9.88 -39.04 -10.80
N GLY A 30 10.82 -38.22 -10.33
CA GLY A 30 12.02 -37.85 -11.10
C GLY A 30 11.73 -37.01 -12.35
N ILE A 31 10.56 -36.38 -12.43
CA ILE A 31 10.17 -35.53 -13.56
C ILE A 31 10.83 -34.14 -13.37
N PRO A 32 11.55 -33.61 -14.37
CA PRO A 32 12.10 -32.25 -14.32
C PRO A 32 11.02 -31.21 -14.07
N THR A 33 11.31 -30.15 -13.31
CA THR A 33 10.32 -29.12 -12.93
C THR A 33 10.70 -27.70 -13.33
N ASP A 34 11.84 -27.51 -14.00
CA ASP A 34 12.31 -26.17 -14.38
C ASP A 34 11.35 -25.44 -15.32
N TRP A 35 10.64 -26.20 -16.17
CA TRP A 35 9.60 -25.67 -17.07
C TRP A 35 8.33 -25.19 -16.35
N LEU A 36 8.14 -25.53 -15.06
CA LEU A 36 7.04 -25.05 -14.21
C LEU A 36 7.39 -23.74 -13.48
N GLN A 37 8.65 -23.31 -13.52
CA GLN A 37 9.02 -22.03 -12.92
C GLN A 37 8.28 -20.89 -13.63
N ASP A 38 7.78 -19.92 -12.87
CA ASP A 38 7.17 -18.76 -13.51
C ASP A 38 8.27 -17.98 -14.23
N SER A 39 8.02 -17.53 -15.47
CA SER A 39 8.97 -16.74 -16.27
C SER A 39 9.14 -15.29 -15.74
N GLY A 40 9.05 -15.13 -14.43
CA GLY A 40 9.00 -13.86 -13.71
C GLY A 40 7.66 -13.14 -13.81
N VAL A 41 6.61 -13.77 -14.35
CA VAL A 41 5.28 -13.14 -14.50
C VAL A 41 4.73 -12.71 -13.15
N VAL A 42 4.88 -13.53 -12.10
CA VAL A 42 4.42 -13.17 -10.75
C VAL A 42 5.20 -11.96 -10.23
N GLY A 43 6.51 -11.94 -10.46
CA GLY A 43 7.37 -10.78 -10.14
C GLY A 43 6.91 -9.50 -10.83
N LYS A 44 6.60 -9.57 -12.13
CA LYS A 44 6.09 -8.42 -12.91
C LYS A 44 4.75 -7.92 -12.37
N ILE A 45 3.81 -8.82 -12.04
CA ILE A 45 2.52 -8.46 -11.44
C ILE A 45 2.73 -7.72 -10.10
N LYS A 46 3.59 -8.25 -9.22
CA LYS A 46 3.92 -7.61 -7.95
C LYS A 46 4.53 -6.21 -8.16
N LEU A 47 5.50 -6.10 -9.07
CA LEU A 47 6.14 -4.82 -9.39
C LEU A 47 5.14 -3.79 -9.94
N SER A 48 4.29 -4.17 -10.89
CA SER A 48 3.26 -3.28 -11.42
C SER A 48 2.26 -2.85 -10.34
N SER A 49 1.97 -3.73 -9.37
CA SER A 49 1.11 -3.39 -8.21
C SER A 49 1.78 -2.33 -7.32
N VAL A 50 3.08 -2.47 -7.05
CA VAL A 50 3.87 -1.48 -6.29
C VAL A 50 3.90 -0.13 -7.01
N GLN A 51 4.13 -0.13 -8.33
CA GLN A 51 4.10 1.10 -9.13
C GLN A 51 2.72 1.78 -9.11
N LEU A 52 1.64 1.00 -9.11
CA LEU A 52 0.29 1.53 -8.97
C LEU A 52 0.06 2.14 -7.58
N ALA A 53 0.52 1.46 -6.51
CA ALA A 53 0.48 2.01 -5.14
C ALA A 53 1.23 3.33 -5.05
N LYS A 54 2.42 3.43 -5.65
CA LYS A 54 3.19 4.69 -5.72
C LYS A 54 2.38 5.82 -6.36
N LYS A 55 1.77 5.57 -7.52
CA LYS A 55 0.93 6.57 -8.20
C LYS A 55 -0.27 6.97 -7.35
N TYR A 56 -0.89 6.01 -6.67
CA TYR A 56 -2.03 6.26 -5.80
C TYR A 56 -1.64 7.09 -4.57
N MET A 57 -0.55 6.75 -3.88
CA MET A 57 -0.06 7.50 -2.72
C MET A 57 0.27 8.95 -3.08
N LYS A 58 0.94 9.18 -4.22
CA LYS A 58 1.22 10.54 -4.72
C LYS A 58 -0.07 11.32 -4.98
N ARG A 59 -1.08 10.68 -5.60
CA ARG A 59 -2.37 11.31 -5.82
C ARG A 59 -3.06 11.67 -4.51
N VAL A 60 -3.12 10.73 -3.55
CA VAL A 60 -3.69 10.97 -2.22
C VAL A 60 -2.98 12.15 -1.57
N ALA A 61 -1.65 12.19 -1.60
CA ALA A 61 -0.87 13.31 -1.05
C ALA A 61 -1.28 14.67 -1.67
N THR A 62 -1.45 14.76 -2.99
CA THR A 62 -1.92 15.98 -3.67
C THR A 62 -3.34 16.37 -3.27
N GLU A 63 -4.26 15.41 -3.18
CA GLU A 63 -5.65 15.68 -2.77
C GLU A 63 -5.72 16.16 -1.31
N LEU A 64 -4.83 15.67 -0.44
CA LEU A 64 -4.75 16.14 0.95
C LEU A 64 -4.36 17.63 1.06
N ASP A 65 -3.50 18.12 0.17
CA ASP A 65 -3.13 19.55 0.15
C ASP A 65 -4.32 20.42 -0.26
N ALA A 66 -5.19 19.93 -1.15
CA ALA A 66 -6.38 20.64 -1.63
C ALA A 66 -7.54 20.65 -0.63
N LEU A 67 -7.55 19.73 0.33
CA LEU A 67 -8.58 19.57 1.35
C LEU A 67 -8.25 20.34 2.63
N THR A 68 -7.94 21.64 2.52
CA THR A 68 -7.72 22.53 3.66
C THR A 68 -9.03 23.05 4.25
N GLY A 69 -9.18 23.02 5.58
CA GLY A 69 -10.28 23.64 6.33
C GLY A 69 -11.12 22.63 7.16
N PRO A 70 -11.72 23.09 8.28
CA PRO A 70 -12.36 22.21 9.27
C PRO A 70 -13.56 21.42 8.74
N GLU A 71 -14.31 21.96 7.78
CA GLU A 71 -15.44 21.24 7.15
C GLU A 71 -15.00 20.06 6.27
N LYS A 72 -13.74 20.04 5.83
CA LYS A 72 -13.19 19.03 4.92
C LYS A 72 -12.43 17.92 5.65
N GLU A 73 -12.29 18.01 6.98
CA GLU A 73 -11.58 17.02 7.82
C GLU A 73 -12.12 15.58 7.66
N PRO A 74 -13.44 15.31 7.65
CA PRO A 74 -13.93 13.94 7.47
C PRO A 74 -13.53 13.32 6.12
N ASN A 75 -13.51 14.14 5.06
CA ASN A 75 -13.08 13.69 3.72
C ASN A 75 -11.57 13.48 3.68
N ARG A 76 -10.81 14.32 4.39
CA ARG A 76 -9.36 14.21 4.53
C ARG A 76 -8.99 12.89 5.20
N GLU A 77 -9.56 12.60 6.37
CA GLU A 77 -9.36 11.34 7.10
C GLU A 77 -9.76 10.12 6.25
N PHE A 78 -10.89 10.20 5.55
CA PHE A 78 -11.35 9.11 4.70
C PHE A 78 -10.33 8.81 3.58
N ILE A 79 -9.85 9.83 2.87
CA ILE A 79 -8.87 9.66 1.80
C ILE A 79 -7.53 9.16 2.33
N VAL A 80 -7.09 9.61 3.50
CA VAL A 80 -5.91 9.05 4.20
C VAL A 80 -6.09 7.56 4.44
N LEU A 81 -7.20 7.15 5.06
CA LEU A 81 -7.45 5.76 5.43
C LEU A 81 -7.52 4.86 4.19
N GLN A 82 -8.16 5.31 3.12
CA GLN A 82 -8.20 4.59 1.84
C GLN A 82 -6.81 4.54 1.18
N GLY A 83 -6.03 5.61 1.25
CA GLY A 83 -4.65 5.71 0.77
C GLY A 83 -3.73 4.68 1.42
N VAL A 84 -3.66 4.75 2.75
CA VAL A 84 -2.76 3.94 3.59
C VAL A 84 -3.13 2.47 3.53
N ARG A 85 -4.42 2.12 3.63
CA ARG A 85 -4.86 0.72 3.57
C ARG A 85 -4.53 0.07 2.22
N PHE A 86 -4.54 0.84 1.12
CA PHE A 86 -4.24 0.31 -0.20
C PHE A 86 -2.74 0.08 -0.34
N ALA A 87 -1.95 1.09 0.03
CA ALA A 87 -0.49 0.99 0.06
C ALA A 87 -0.03 -0.20 0.91
N PHE A 88 -0.58 -0.35 2.12
CA PHE A 88 -0.23 -1.44 3.01
C PHE A 88 -0.58 -2.81 2.42
N ARG A 89 -1.76 -2.95 1.80
CA ARG A 89 -2.14 -4.21 1.17
C ARG A 89 -1.19 -4.59 0.02
N VAL A 90 -0.81 -3.63 -0.81
CA VAL A 90 0.17 -3.86 -1.88
C VAL A 90 1.54 -4.21 -1.32
N HIS A 91 1.99 -3.53 -0.27
CA HIS A 91 3.26 -3.83 0.41
C HIS A 91 3.30 -5.30 0.87
N GLN A 92 2.25 -5.77 1.55
CA GLN A 92 2.15 -7.16 2.00
C GLN A 92 2.14 -8.16 0.83
N PHE A 93 1.38 -7.86 -0.23
CA PHE A 93 1.29 -8.71 -1.42
C PHE A 93 2.62 -8.81 -2.19
N ALA A 94 3.29 -7.68 -2.38
CA ALA A 94 4.53 -7.60 -3.13
C ALA A 94 5.75 -8.07 -2.29
N GLY A 95 5.63 -8.08 -0.97
CA GLY A 95 6.72 -8.39 -0.04
C GLY A 95 7.65 -7.20 0.21
N GLY A 96 7.15 -5.98 0.04
CA GLY A 96 7.93 -4.75 0.20
C GLY A 96 7.63 -3.68 -0.84
N PHE A 97 8.26 -2.54 -0.65
CA PHE A 97 8.30 -1.44 -1.62
C PHE A 97 9.72 -1.22 -2.10
N ASP A 98 9.86 -0.76 -3.35
CA ASP A 98 11.11 -0.21 -3.84
C ASP A 98 11.41 1.16 -3.20
N ALA A 99 12.64 1.65 -3.37
CA ALA A 99 13.09 2.90 -2.76
C ALA A 99 12.18 4.09 -3.14
N GLU A 100 11.72 4.16 -4.39
CA GLU A 100 10.84 5.23 -4.85
C GLU A 100 9.44 5.17 -4.22
N SER A 101 8.90 3.96 -4.06
CA SER A 101 7.57 3.74 -3.48
C SER A 101 7.60 3.94 -1.97
N MET A 102 8.70 3.59 -1.30
CA MET A 102 8.93 3.93 0.10
C MET A 102 8.98 5.44 0.32
N LYS A 103 9.72 6.17 -0.53
CA LYS A 103 9.76 7.63 -0.47
C LYS A 103 8.36 8.26 -0.62
N ALA A 104 7.55 7.75 -1.55
CA ALA A 104 6.17 8.23 -1.73
C ALA A 104 5.26 7.92 -0.52
N PHE A 105 5.49 6.78 0.15
CA PHE A 105 4.77 6.44 1.38
C PHE A 105 5.16 7.35 2.55
N GLU A 106 6.45 7.65 2.71
CA GLU A 106 6.96 8.57 3.74
C GLU A 106 6.43 9.99 3.54
N GLU A 107 6.37 10.48 2.30
CA GLU A 107 5.80 11.77 1.95
C GLU A 107 4.29 11.84 2.27
N LEU A 108 3.55 10.78 1.97
CA LEU A 108 2.14 10.69 2.37
C LEU A 108 2.01 10.74 3.90
N ARG A 109 2.85 10.01 4.63
CA ARG A 109 2.87 9.97 6.09
C ARG A 109 3.18 11.34 6.70
N SER A 110 4.14 12.09 6.17
CA SER A 110 4.49 13.41 6.69
C SER A 110 3.32 14.39 6.57
N ARG A 111 2.59 14.38 5.44
CA ARG A 111 1.41 15.23 5.23
C ARG A 111 0.25 14.89 6.17
N ILE A 112 0.07 13.61 6.51
CA ILE A 112 -0.91 13.17 7.50
C ILE A 112 -0.55 13.76 8.87
N GLY A 113 0.72 13.64 9.28
CA GLY A 113 1.21 14.15 10.57
C GLY A 113 1.14 15.66 10.72
N SER A 114 1.39 16.42 9.64
CA SER A 114 1.32 17.89 9.67
C SER A 114 -0.09 18.46 9.76
N GLY A 115 -1.14 17.69 9.44
CA GLY A 115 -2.53 18.16 9.49
C GLY A 115 -3.30 17.80 10.77
N GLY A 116 -2.68 17.10 11.73
CA GLY A 116 -3.32 16.67 12.98
C GLY A 116 -2.91 17.44 14.24
N GLY A 117 -2.27 18.60 14.08
CA GLY A 117 -1.76 19.40 15.19
C GLY A 117 -2.85 20.27 15.83
N THR A 118 -3.46 19.75 16.89
CA THR A 118 -4.13 20.56 17.92
C THR A 118 -3.16 21.64 18.43
N GLN A 119 -3.41 22.91 18.12
CA GLN A 119 -2.88 24.01 18.91
C GLN A 119 -3.63 24.01 20.25
N GLY A 120 -3.07 23.30 21.23
CA GLY A 120 -3.44 23.44 22.64
C GLY A 120 -3.02 24.82 23.13
N GLY A 121 -3.99 25.58 23.65
CA GLY A 121 -3.85 27.00 23.96
C GLY A 121 -2.83 27.35 25.03
N GLU A 122 -2.07 28.41 24.78
CA GLU A 122 -1.46 29.22 25.82
C GLU A 122 -2.53 30.17 26.37
N GLY A 123 -3.22 29.69 27.41
CA GLY A 123 -4.10 30.48 28.25
C GLY A 123 -3.30 31.55 29.01
N ASN A 124 -3.59 32.79 28.65
CA ASN A 124 -3.25 34.05 29.30
C ASN A 124 -3.13 33.94 30.84
N LYS A 125 -1.94 34.16 31.40
CA LYS A 125 -1.78 34.46 32.83
C LYS A 125 -2.01 35.95 33.05
N THR A 126 -3.27 36.31 33.31
CA THR A 126 -3.63 37.56 34.00
C THR A 126 -4.16 37.22 35.38
N GLU A 127 -3.39 37.66 36.38
CA GLU A 127 -3.80 38.18 37.69
C GLU A 127 -4.66 37.33 38.63
N ALA A 128 -4.09 37.04 39.80
CA ALA A 128 -4.83 36.94 41.05
C ALA A 128 -4.01 37.62 42.16
N ILE A 129 -4.51 38.80 42.55
CA ILE A 129 -4.55 39.46 43.88
C ILE A 129 -3.37 39.23 44.83
#